data_AF-A0A935J6N5-F1
#
_entry.id   AF-A0A935J6N5-F1
#
_cell.length_a   1.000
_cell.length_b   1.000
_cell.length_c   1.000
_cell.angle_alpha   90.00
_cell.angle_beta   90.00
_cell.angle_gamma   90.00
#
_symmetry.space_group_name_H-M   'P 1'
#
loop_
_entity.id
_entity.type
_entity.pdbx_description
1 polymer ?
#
loop_
_entity_poly.entity_id
_entity_poly.type
_entity_poly.pdbx_seq_one_letter_code
_entity_poly.pdbx_strand_id
1 'polypeptide(L)' 'MEKKLKALIGRNVRLKYRTFERLVGSAKESDALENLFVVAAIARGMNKLVCYGSNIRVVVSLSDVVLI' A
#
# COMPACT_ATOMS: atom_id res chain seq x y z
N MET A 1 6.82 -10.73 -15.48
CA MET A 1 6.02 -10.09 -14.40
C MET A 1 6.87 -9.16 -13.53
N GLU A 2 8.04 -9.62 -13.10
CA GLU A 2 8.92 -8.91 -12.17
C GLU A 2 9.33 -7.48 -12.61
N LYS A 3 9.63 -7.25 -13.91
CA LYS A 3 9.95 -5.91 -14.44
C LYS A 3 8.80 -4.91 -14.29
N LYS A 4 7.56 -5.34 -14.53
CA LYS A 4 6.36 -4.47 -14.41
C LYS A 4 6.08 -4.11 -12.96
N LEU A 5 6.30 -5.07 -12.06
CA LEU A 5 6.19 -4.88 -10.62
C LEU A 5 7.24 -3.88 -10.11
N LYS A 6 8.51 -4.03 -10.51
CA LYS A 6 9.59 -3.09 -10.14
C LYS A 6 9.31 -1.64 -10.58
N ALA A 7 8.60 -1.44 -11.68
CA ALA A 7 8.20 -0.11 -12.16
C ALA A 7 7.18 0.61 -11.25
N LEU A 8 6.59 -0.10 -10.28
CA LEU A 8 5.70 0.48 -9.28
C LEU A 8 6.46 1.14 -8.12
N ILE A 9 7.73 0.79 -7.91
CA ILE A 9 8.54 1.39 -6.83
C ILE A 9 8.64 2.90 -7.07
N GLY A 10 8.39 3.68 -6.01
CA GLY A 10 8.33 5.14 -6.04
C GLY A 10 7.00 5.72 -6.51
N ARG A 11 6.02 4.89 -6.93
CA ARG A 11 4.70 5.39 -7.35
C ARG A 11 3.74 5.51 -6.17
N ASN A 12 2.88 6.52 -6.28
CA ASN A 12 1.74 6.68 -5.38
C ASN A 12 0.61 5.73 -5.76
N VAL A 13 0.01 5.12 -4.76
CA VAL A 13 -1.11 4.21 -4.86
C VAL A 13 -2.14 4.53 -3.78
N ARG A 14 -3.39 4.18 -4.07
CA ARG A 14 -4.46 4.09 -3.07
C ARG A 14 -4.74 2.62 -2.79
N LEU A 15 -5.15 2.33 -1.57
CA LEU A 15 -5.70 1.01 -1.22
C LEU A 15 -7.18 0.97 -1.64
N LYS A 16 -7.65 -0.19 -2.10
CA LYS A 16 -9.08 -0.42 -2.29
C LYS A 16 -9.81 -0.26 -0.96
N TYR A 17 -11.07 0.17 -1.04
CA TYR A 17 -11.91 0.51 0.12
C TYR A 17 -11.83 -0.54 1.24
N ARG A 18 -12.10 -1.83 0.96
CA ARG A 18 -12.08 -2.90 1.98
C ARG A 18 -10.71 -3.09 2.66
N THR A 19 -9.62 -2.91 1.92
CA THR A 19 -8.26 -3.05 2.46
C THR A 19 -7.92 -1.84 3.32
N PHE A 20 -8.32 -0.65 2.86
CA PHE A 20 -8.14 0.60 3.61
C PHE A 20 -8.98 0.62 4.89
N GLU A 21 -10.25 0.22 4.84
CA GLU A 21 -11.15 0.15 5.99
C GLU A 21 -10.62 -0.78 7.08
N ARG A 22 -10.07 -1.94 6.70
CA ARG A 22 -9.40 -2.85 7.65
C ARG A 22 -8.16 -2.24 8.29
N LEU A 23 -7.42 -1.42 7.54
CA LEU A 23 -6.26 -0.71 8.06
C LEU A 23 -6.68 0.34 9.09
N VAL A 24 -7.65 1.20 8.73
CA VAL A 24 -8.16 2.27 9.59
C VAL A 24 -8.85 1.70 10.83
N GLY A 25 -9.65 0.64 10.69
CA GLY A 25 -10.30 -0.01 11.83
C GLY A 25 -9.34 -0.63 12.85
N SER A 26 -8.08 -0.83 12.48
CA SER A 26 -7.00 -1.27 13.37
C SER A 26 -6.09 -0.14 13.88
N ALA A 27 -6.22 1.06 13.31
CA ALA A 27 -5.47 2.24 13.75
C ALA A 27 -6.19 2.86 14.96
N LYS A 28 -5.46 3.05 16.06
CA LYS A 28 -5.99 3.76 17.25
C LYS A 28 -6.29 5.21 16.87
N GLU A 29 -7.58 5.53 16.73
CA GLU A 29 -8.33 6.81 16.80
C GLU A 29 -7.70 8.20 16.54
N SER A 30 -6.39 8.37 16.32
CA SER A 30 -5.75 9.68 16.52
C SER A 30 -5.16 10.35 15.29
N ASP A 31 -5.23 9.76 14.09
CA ASP A 31 -4.78 10.47 12.89
C ASP A 31 -5.73 10.22 11.72
N ALA A 32 -6.16 11.30 11.06
CA ALA A 32 -6.88 11.25 9.80
C ALA A 32 -6.00 10.56 8.76
N LEU A 33 -6.17 9.24 8.65
CA LEU A 33 -5.40 8.41 7.75
C LEU A 33 -5.80 8.76 6.32
N GLU A 34 -4.89 9.33 5.55
CA GLU A 34 -5.11 9.54 4.13
C GLU A 34 -4.91 8.22 3.38
N ASN A 35 -5.80 7.90 2.45
CA ASN A 35 -5.64 6.75 1.57
C ASN A 35 -4.66 7.06 0.42
N LEU A 36 -3.41 7.37 0.79
CA LEU A 36 -2.33 7.71 -0.12
C LEU A 36 -1.04 7.09 0.39
N PHE A 37 -0.45 6.21 -0.43
CA PHE A 37 0.76 5.48 -0.06
C PHE A 37 1.75 5.46 -1.21
N VAL A 38 3.05 5.52 -0.90
CA VAL A 38 4.13 5.28 -1.86
C VAL A 38 4.60 3.83 -1.79
N VAL A 39 4.78 3.18 -2.95
CA VAL A 39 5.38 1.84 -3.01
C VAL A 39 6.88 1.95 -2.78
N ALA A 40 7.38 1.51 -1.62
CA ALA A 40 8.81 1.57 -1.30
C ALA A 40 9.56 0.32 -1.75
N ALA A 41 8.92 -0.85 -1.70
CA ALA A 41 9.56 -2.10 -2.06
C ALA A 41 8.55 -3.17 -2.48
N ILE A 42 9.09 -4.27 -2.99
CA ILE A 42 8.33 -5.47 -3.33
C ILE A 42 8.88 -6.59 -2.47
N ALA A 43 8.01 -7.20 -1.67
CA ALA A 43 8.37 -8.34 -0.84
C ALA A 43 8.73 -9.51 -1.76
N ARG A 44 10.02 -9.88 -1.77
CA ARG A 44 10.54 -10.97 -2.61
C ARG A 44 9.83 -12.28 -2.25
N GLY A 45 9.37 -13.01 -3.26
CA GLY A 45 8.73 -14.33 -3.11
C GLY A 45 7.20 -14.33 -3.02
N MET A 46 6.54 -13.19 -2.72
CA MET A 46 5.08 -13.15 -2.49
C MET A 46 4.28 -12.21 -3.40
N ASN A 47 4.94 -11.48 -4.33
CA ASN A 47 4.29 -10.43 -5.16
C ASN A 47 3.49 -9.39 -4.35
N LYS A 48 3.90 -9.14 -3.10
CA LYS A 48 3.30 -8.10 -2.25
C LYS A 48 4.08 -6.81 -2.35
N LEU A 49 3.37 -5.70 -2.28
CA LEU A 49 3.92 -4.36 -2.22
C LEU A 49 4.09 -3.95 -0.75
N VAL A 50 5.24 -3.37 -0.46
CA VAL A 50 5.47 -2.66 0.81
C VAL A 50 5.25 -1.19 0.53
N CYS A 51 4.19 -0.63 1.10
CA CYS A 51 3.82 0.76 0.90
C CYS A 51 3.92 1.55 2.21
N TYR A 52 4.24 2.84 2.10
CA TYR A 52 4.29 3.76 3.23
C TYR A 52 3.35 4.94 3.00
N GLY A 53 2.65 5.36 4.05
CA GLY A 53 1.78 6.53 4.04
C GLY A 53 1.73 7.10 5.44
N SER A 54 1.91 8.42 5.57
CA SER A 54 2.13 9.06 6.87
C SER A 54 3.23 8.32 7.66
N ASN A 55 2.90 7.76 8.84
CA ASN A 55 3.82 6.97 9.66
C ASN A 55 3.53 5.46 9.65
N ILE A 56 2.83 4.97 8.63
CA ILE A 56 2.33 3.60 8.57
C ILE A 56 2.99 2.84 7.43
N ARG A 57 3.48 1.64 7.77
CA ARG A 57 3.95 0.65 6.82
C ARG A 57 2.85 -0.37 6.58
N VAL A 58 2.47 -0.56 5.32
CA VAL A 58 1.46 -1.56 4.92
C VAL A 58 2.06 -2.56 3.93
N VAL A 59 1.66 -3.82 4.05
CA VAL A 59 2.05 -4.88 3.12
C VAL A 59 0.81 -5.43 2.45
N VAL A 60 0.64 -5.14 1.16
CA VAL A 60 -0.61 -5.40 0.43
C VAL A 60 -0.36 -6.15 -0.88
N SER A 61 -1.36 -6.86 -1.38
CA SER A 61 -1.28 -7.46 -2.72
C SER A 61 -1.40 -6.38 -3.80
N LEU A 62 -0.84 -6.65 -4.98
CA LEU A 62 -1.08 -5.82 -6.17
C LEU A 62 -2.59 -5.70 -6.50
N SER A 63 -3.37 -6.74 -6.19
CA SER A 63 -4.82 -6.74 -6.40
C SER A 63 -5.57 -5.75 -5.51
N ASP A 64 -4.94 -5.28 -4.44
CA ASP A 64 -5.58 -4.47 -3.40
C ASP A 64 -5.26 -2.98 -3.55
N VAL A 65 -4.47 -2.62 -4.58
CA VAL A 65 -4.04 -1.25 -4.84
C VAL A 65 -4.60 -0.72 -6.15
N VAL A 66 -4.71 0.60 -6.22
CA VAL A 66 -5.07 1.37 -7.41
C VAL A 66 -3.97 2.40 -7.63
N LEU A 67 -3.40 2.43 -8.83
CA LEU A 67 -2.44 3.47 -9.25
C LEU A 67 -3.15 4.81 -9.41
N ILE A 68 -2.49 5.88 -8.99
CA ILE A 68 -2.92 7.27 -9.22
C ILE A 68 -2.21 7.81 -10.47
#